data_AF-A0A9P0NE00-F1
#
_entry.id   AF-A0A9P0NE00-F1
#
_cell.length_a   1.000
_cell.length_b   1.000
_cell.length_c   1.000
_cell.angle_alpha   90.00
_cell.angle_beta   90.00
_cell.angle_gamma   90.00
#
_symmetry.space_group_name_H-M   'P 1'
#
loop_
_entity.id
_entity.type
_entity.pdbx_description
1 polymer ?
#
loop_
_entity_poly.entity_id
_entity_poly.type
_entity_poly.pdbx_seq_one_letter_code
_entity_poly.pdbx_strand_id
1 'polypeptide(L)'
;MYACPSGSLMYELREFWNKSANKCGRNGAHNFLPHITLVSFFQVPDEYANTLVSILKNVLDEVIKEMTVNDFHLETYTSSNFMGFFLSDQGSNFLKKIAVLYAERVSDLVGVQVDPHLKSLHLTLAYQFDVSQKETLKSLIKSTINPSTPCLWELKLYSREPIAANKQVYKVVYAHVPQAADELELRIGDYIYVSKESIDNSIDGWAEGMSWLTGCNGYFPLCYTERTAESDTWTLHCSLPLDGSYHESIEVNDTNMTEEKLVEKYGVSFVPADYTPHSESPKGPKSQKIYICRHGERVDFTFGTWVPYSFDSDGKYIRKDLNMPPNIPQRRDFPNSYQTDTPLTCVGEYQAKLTGWGMKAAHSTKLIQHVFCSPSLRCIQTCHNILVGLDIDKQVPICIEPGIFEWLGWYNQSGLPDWMSIEELITAGFNINSKYEALVSLPFLLENMTETVEQYYIRCDEVIQNLIKSTEPKGGDILLVGHACSLDSLSRSLLHKSPRTKQNFVKMVKDIPYCGLVTLMTDGINDWAFVDPPVPPLTNSINKRFNWKVLTTDIDVSPN
;
A
#
# COMPACT_ATOMS: atom_id res chain seq x y z
N MET A 1 8.91 -19.02 18.28
CA MET A 1 9.77 -17.81 18.27
C MET A 1 10.89 -18.01 17.26
N TYR A 2 11.20 -16.97 16.48
CA TYR A 2 12.10 -17.09 15.35
C TYR A 2 13.07 -15.91 15.27
N ALA A 3 14.29 -16.15 14.81
CA ALA A 3 15.18 -15.09 14.33
C ALA A 3 15.07 -15.00 12.82
N CYS A 4 14.79 -13.81 12.31
CA CYS A 4 14.53 -13.57 10.89
C CYS A 4 15.55 -12.57 10.34
N PRO A 5 16.14 -12.84 9.16
CA PRO A 5 16.97 -11.86 8.48
C PRO A 5 16.12 -10.69 7.97
N SER A 6 16.69 -9.50 7.94
CA SER A 6 16.13 -8.29 7.36
C SER A 6 17.18 -7.56 6.51
N GLY A 7 16.75 -6.60 5.68
CA GLY A 7 17.62 -5.89 4.75
C GLY A 7 18.01 -6.73 3.52
N SER A 8 19.24 -6.53 3.01
CA SER A 8 19.69 -7.06 1.72
C SER A 8 19.69 -8.59 1.64
N LEU A 9 20.14 -9.29 2.69
CA LEU A 9 20.15 -10.76 2.70
C LEU A 9 18.72 -11.33 2.58
N MET A 10 17.74 -10.69 3.21
CA MET A 10 16.33 -11.12 3.10
C MET A 10 15.80 -11.02 1.66
N TYR A 11 16.22 -10.00 0.92
CA TYR A 11 15.87 -9.87 -0.50
C TYR A 11 16.49 -10.99 -1.35
N GLU A 12 17.79 -11.26 -1.19
CA GLU A 12 18.49 -12.34 -1.89
C GLU A 12 17.86 -13.72 -1.61
N LEU A 13 17.49 -13.95 -0.35
CA LEU A 13 16.79 -15.16 0.09
C LEU A 13 15.44 -15.31 -0.62
N ARG A 14 14.60 -14.27 -0.63
CA ARG A 14 13.31 -14.27 -1.34
C ARG A 14 13.48 -14.52 -2.83
N GLU A 15 14.45 -13.86 -3.45
CA GLU A 15 14.76 -14.05 -4.87
C GLU A 15 15.16 -15.50 -5.17
N PHE A 16 16.01 -16.10 -4.32
CA PHE A 16 16.39 -17.50 -4.43
C PHE A 16 15.16 -18.42 -4.32
N TRP A 17 14.30 -18.22 -3.32
CA TRP A 17 13.11 -19.05 -3.15
C TRP A 17 12.16 -18.95 -4.34
N ASN A 18 11.91 -17.75 -4.86
CA ASN A 18 11.10 -17.56 -6.07
C ASN A 18 11.69 -18.28 -7.28
N LYS A 19 12.99 -18.13 -7.54
CA LYS A 19 13.67 -18.83 -8.65
C LYS A 19 13.64 -20.36 -8.46
N SER A 20 13.81 -20.84 -7.22
CA SER A 20 13.83 -22.25 -6.90
C SER A 20 12.45 -22.89 -7.03
N ALA A 21 11.38 -22.22 -6.59
CA ALA A 21 10.01 -22.65 -6.80
C ALA A 21 9.68 -22.78 -8.29
N ASN A 22 10.08 -21.79 -9.10
CA ASN A 22 9.79 -21.77 -10.52
C ASN A 22 10.57 -22.84 -11.32
N LYS A 23 11.84 -23.11 -10.96
CA LYS A 23 12.68 -24.07 -11.68
C LYS A 23 12.61 -25.49 -11.17
N CYS A 24 12.41 -25.67 -9.87
CA CYS A 24 12.47 -26.97 -9.19
C CYS A 24 11.13 -27.36 -8.54
N GLY A 25 10.12 -26.51 -8.58
CA GLY A 25 8.89 -26.70 -7.81
C GLY A 25 9.08 -26.37 -6.32
N ARG A 26 7.98 -26.40 -5.57
CA ARG A 26 7.98 -26.12 -4.14
C ARG A 26 8.57 -27.29 -3.36
N ASN A 27 9.67 -27.04 -2.66
CA ASN A 27 10.21 -27.89 -1.60
C ASN A 27 9.74 -27.41 -0.20
N GLY A 28 10.07 -28.15 0.86
CA GLY A 28 9.58 -27.89 2.22
C GLY A 28 9.93 -26.51 2.79
N ALA A 29 10.99 -25.86 2.29
CA ALA A 29 11.41 -24.55 2.77
C ALA A 29 10.44 -23.43 2.38
N HIS A 30 9.71 -23.60 1.26
CA HIS A 30 8.74 -22.61 0.80
C HIS A 30 7.48 -22.50 1.66
N ASN A 31 7.30 -23.40 2.63
CA ASN A 31 6.15 -23.35 3.55
C ASN A 31 6.35 -22.30 4.65
N PHE A 32 7.54 -21.70 4.77
CA PHE A 32 7.84 -20.74 5.83
C PHE A 32 8.62 -19.53 5.28
N LEU A 33 8.51 -18.40 5.96
CA LEU A 33 9.42 -17.27 5.75
C LEU A 33 10.87 -17.66 6.02
N PRO A 34 11.88 -16.93 5.51
CA PRO A 34 13.27 -17.15 5.87
C PRO A 34 13.47 -16.93 7.37
N HIS A 35 13.94 -17.95 8.09
CA HIS A 35 14.05 -17.88 9.54
C HIS A 35 15.05 -18.90 10.11
N ILE A 36 15.45 -18.67 11.37
CA ILE A 36 16.05 -19.63 12.29
C ILE A 36 15.03 -19.89 13.41
N THR A 37 14.68 -21.15 13.64
CA THR A 37 13.76 -21.53 14.72
C THR A 37 14.48 -21.51 16.06
N LEU A 38 13.94 -20.77 17.03
CA LEU A 38 14.53 -20.65 18.37
C LEU A 38 13.71 -21.37 19.43
N VAL A 39 12.38 -21.31 19.34
CA VAL A 39 11.46 -21.99 20.27
C VAL A 39 10.32 -22.56 19.45
N SER A 40 10.03 -23.84 19.71
CA SER A 40 8.94 -24.59 19.08
C SER A 40 7.56 -23.99 19.42
N PHE A 41 6.54 -24.37 18.67
CA PHE A 41 5.17 -24.01 19.02
C PHE A 41 4.78 -24.65 20.37
N PHE A 42 4.13 -23.85 21.21
CA PHE A 42 3.47 -24.26 22.45
C PHE A 42 2.08 -23.62 22.50
N GLN A 43 1.20 -24.13 23.35
CA GLN A 43 -0.17 -23.62 23.50
C GLN A 43 -0.27 -22.77 24.76
N VAL A 44 -0.99 -21.66 24.65
CA VAL A 44 -1.26 -20.72 25.74
C VAL A 44 -2.57 -19.98 25.45
N PRO A 45 -3.36 -19.57 26.47
CA PRO A 45 -4.50 -18.69 26.26
C PRO A 45 -4.11 -17.33 25.66
N ASP A 46 -4.98 -16.77 24.82
CA ASP A 46 -4.71 -15.52 24.06
C ASP A 46 -4.41 -14.31 24.95
N GLU A 47 -4.96 -14.27 26.17
CA GLU A 47 -4.73 -13.19 27.14
C GLU A 47 -3.25 -13.00 27.53
N TYR A 48 -2.43 -14.04 27.35
CA TYR A 48 -0.99 -13.97 27.63
C TYR A 48 -0.17 -13.37 26.48
N ALA A 49 -0.74 -13.09 25.31
CA ALA A 49 0.01 -12.62 24.14
C ALA A 49 0.88 -11.39 24.44
N ASN A 50 0.31 -10.37 25.09
CA ASN A 50 1.05 -9.16 25.49
C ASN A 50 2.15 -9.47 26.53
N THR A 51 1.86 -10.37 27.46
CA THR A 51 2.82 -10.79 28.49
C THR A 51 4.01 -11.52 27.85
N LEU A 52 3.77 -12.39 26.87
CA LEU A 52 4.82 -13.06 26.11
C LEU A 52 5.72 -12.08 25.36
N VAL A 53 5.13 -11.06 24.71
CA VAL A 53 5.90 -9.97 24.08
C VAL A 53 6.76 -9.24 25.11
N SER A 54 6.23 -8.93 26.30
CA SER A 54 6.99 -8.27 27.35
C SER A 54 8.15 -9.14 27.86
N ILE A 55 7.95 -10.45 28.02
CA ILE A 55 9.02 -11.38 28.41
C ILE A 55 10.13 -11.36 27.36
N LEU A 56 9.78 -11.43 26.07
CA LEU A 56 10.76 -11.44 24.99
C LEU A 56 11.60 -10.16 24.98
N LYS A 57 10.96 -8.99 25.13
CA LYS A 57 11.66 -7.69 25.24
C LYS A 57 12.64 -7.70 26.42
N ASN A 58 12.18 -8.09 27.60
CA ASN A 58 13.01 -8.10 28.81
C ASN A 58 14.19 -9.10 28.70
N VAL A 59 13.98 -10.25 28.07
CA VAL A 59 15.05 -11.22 27.82
C VAL A 59 16.07 -10.66 26.84
N LEU A 60 15.62 -10.04 25.74
CA LEU A 60 16.50 -9.45 24.75
C LEU A 60 17.35 -8.33 25.36
N ASP A 61 16.73 -7.43 26.14
CA ASP A 61 17.40 -6.35 26.87
C ASP A 61 18.52 -6.84 27.77
N GLU A 62 18.27 -7.93 28.50
CA GLU A 62 19.23 -8.55 29.39
C GLU A 62 20.40 -9.16 28.63
N VAL A 63 20.11 -9.92 27.58
CA VAL A 63 21.16 -10.62 26.82
C VAL A 63 22.04 -9.64 26.04
N ILE A 64 21.48 -8.58 25.46
CA ILE A 64 22.27 -7.55 24.75
C ILE A 64 23.20 -6.80 25.72
N LYS A 65 22.76 -6.56 26.97
CA LYS A 65 23.61 -5.93 28.00
C LYS A 65 24.78 -6.82 28.41
N GLU A 66 24.59 -8.13 28.39
CA GLU A 66 25.62 -9.08 28.83
C GLU A 66 26.59 -9.48 27.71
N MET A 67 26.11 -9.58 26.47
CA MET A 67 26.89 -10.08 25.34
C MET A 67 26.59 -9.31 24.06
N THR A 68 27.64 -8.85 23.40
CA THR A 68 27.59 -8.25 22.06
C THR A 68 27.98 -9.26 20.99
N VAL A 69 27.26 -9.24 19.87
CA VAL A 69 27.56 -10.04 18.69
C VAL A 69 27.90 -9.09 17.56
N ASN A 70 29.14 -9.17 17.08
CA ASN A 70 29.65 -8.29 16.03
C ASN A 70 29.34 -8.82 14.62
N ASP A 71 29.04 -10.12 14.49
CA ASP A 71 28.71 -10.75 13.20
C ASP A 71 27.89 -12.04 13.40
N PHE A 72 26.84 -12.19 12.59
CA PHE A 72 26.03 -13.42 12.49
C PHE A 72 26.50 -14.21 11.26
N HIS A 73 27.76 -14.67 11.30
CA HIS A 73 28.36 -15.36 10.16
C HIS A 73 27.60 -16.65 9.81
N LEU A 74 27.30 -16.80 8.51
CA LEU A 74 26.50 -17.87 7.95
C LEU A 74 27.36 -18.83 7.13
N GLU A 75 27.51 -20.07 7.62
CA GLU A 75 28.26 -21.12 6.94
C GLU A 75 27.35 -21.96 6.05
N THR A 76 27.68 -22.03 4.75
CA THR A 76 26.90 -22.82 3.80
C THR A 76 27.07 -24.31 4.06
N TYR A 77 25.96 -25.02 4.24
CA TYR A 77 25.93 -26.47 4.36
C TYR A 77 25.00 -27.09 3.32
N THR A 78 25.47 -28.15 2.66
CA THR A 78 24.66 -28.91 1.71
C THR A 78 24.85 -30.41 1.93
N SER A 79 23.74 -31.14 1.94
CA SER A 79 23.70 -32.60 2.07
C SER A 79 22.90 -33.24 0.92
N SER A 80 22.45 -34.48 1.06
CA SER A 80 21.65 -35.18 0.03
C SER A 80 20.26 -34.57 -0.16
N ASN A 81 19.59 -34.12 0.91
CA ASN A 81 18.22 -33.61 0.86
C ASN A 81 17.99 -32.40 1.79
N PHE A 82 19.05 -31.65 2.08
CA PHE A 82 19.00 -30.42 2.87
C PHE A 82 20.10 -29.47 2.43
N MET A 83 19.75 -28.19 2.30
CA MET A 83 20.66 -27.06 2.07
C MET A 83 20.25 -25.92 3.01
N GLY A 84 21.23 -25.29 3.63
CA GLY A 84 20.98 -24.20 4.58
C GLY A 84 22.26 -23.49 4.98
N PHE A 85 22.08 -22.44 5.76
CA PHE A 85 23.17 -21.73 6.43
C PHE A 85 23.18 -22.07 7.90
N PHE A 86 24.31 -22.52 8.43
CA PHE A 86 24.52 -22.70 9.86
C PHE A 86 25.12 -21.45 10.48
N LEU A 87 24.71 -21.15 11.70
CA LEU A 87 25.20 -20.00 12.41
C LEU A 87 26.52 -20.32 13.12
N SER A 88 27.48 -19.41 13.05
CA SER A 88 28.75 -19.51 13.80
C SER A 88 28.51 -19.56 15.32
N ASP A 89 29.51 -20.06 16.06
CA ASP A 89 29.38 -20.32 17.50
C ASP A 89 28.97 -19.08 18.31
N GLN A 90 29.48 -17.88 18.00
CA GLN A 90 29.15 -16.66 18.74
C GLN A 90 27.67 -16.28 18.58
N GLY A 91 27.18 -16.17 17.34
CA GLY A 91 25.77 -15.86 17.07
C GLY A 91 24.83 -16.99 17.55
N SER A 92 25.26 -18.24 17.41
CA SER A 92 24.53 -19.42 17.87
C SER A 92 24.35 -19.42 19.39
N ASN A 93 25.40 -19.13 20.15
CA ASN A 93 25.34 -19.05 21.61
C ASN A 93 24.45 -17.89 22.08
N PHE A 94 24.50 -16.74 21.39
CA PHE A 94 23.62 -15.60 21.65
C PHE A 94 22.14 -15.95 21.51
N LEU A 95 21.75 -16.52 20.36
CA LEU A 95 20.35 -16.87 20.12
C LEU A 95 19.86 -18.01 21.02
N LYS A 96 20.71 -19.01 21.32
CA LYS A 96 20.36 -20.08 22.26
C LYS A 96 20.10 -19.55 23.66
N LYS A 97 20.90 -18.59 24.12
CA LYS A 97 20.70 -17.98 25.43
C LYS A 97 19.36 -17.26 25.53
N ILE A 98 18.99 -16.48 24.50
CA ILE A 98 17.66 -15.85 24.41
C ILE A 98 16.56 -16.91 24.45
N ALA A 99 16.71 -17.99 23.66
CA ALA A 99 15.72 -19.07 23.62
C ALA A 99 15.53 -19.74 24.98
N VAL A 100 16.61 -20.06 25.69
CA VAL A 100 16.56 -20.68 27.03
C VAL A 100 15.88 -19.77 28.04
N LEU A 101 16.34 -18.53 28.18
CA LEU A 101 15.79 -17.59 29.15
C LEU A 101 14.32 -17.26 28.86
N TYR A 102 13.95 -17.15 27.58
CA TYR A 102 12.56 -16.98 27.20
C TYR A 102 11.71 -18.19 27.58
N ALA A 103 12.17 -19.40 27.26
CA ALA A 103 11.46 -20.63 27.58
C ALA A 103 11.28 -20.83 29.09
N GLU A 104 12.31 -20.57 29.89
CA GLU A 104 12.26 -20.64 31.35
C GLU A 104 11.24 -19.66 31.92
N ARG A 105 11.30 -18.37 31.53
CA ARG A 105 10.37 -17.34 32.03
C ARG A 105 8.93 -17.59 31.65
N VAL A 106 8.68 -18.08 30.43
CA VAL A 106 7.32 -18.44 30.01
C VAL A 106 6.82 -19.65 30.79
N SER A 107 7.67 -20.66 30.98
CA SER A 107 7.31 -21.87 31.75
C SER A 107 6.98 -21.54 33.20
N ASP A 108 7.78 -20.68 33.85
CA ASP A 108 7.58 -20.27 35.24
C ASP A 108 6.30 -19.43 35.42
N LEU A 109 5.98 -18.56 34.45
CA LEU A 109 4.85 -17.65 34.58
C LEU A 109 3.51 -18.30 34.21
N VAL A 110 3.51 -19.13 33.15
CA VAL A 110 2.29 -19.64 32.51
C VAL A 110 2.06 -21.12 32.86
N GLY A 111 3.08 -21.82 33.39
CA GLY A 111 2.97 -23.23 33.77
C GLY A 111 2.91 -24.18 32.57
N VAL A 112 3.36 -23.75 31.39
CA VAL A 112 3.41 -24.56 30.16
C VAL A 112 4.84 -24.96 29.84
N GLN A 113 5.05 -26.18 29.36
CA GLN A 113 6.38 -26.58 28.90
C GLN A 113 6.71 -25.87 27.59
N VAL A 114 7.83 -25.13 27.58
CA VAL A 114 8.36 -24.45 26.40
C VAL A 114 9.73 -25.04 26.04
N ASP A 115 9.87 -25.59 24.84
CA ASP A 115 11.10 -26.26 24.41
C ASP A 115 11.98 -25.31 23.56
N PRO A 116 13.13 -24.84 24.09
CA PRO A 116 14.09 -24.06 23.31
C PRO A 116 14.88 -24.97 22.37
N HIS A 117 15.18 -24.47 21.16
CA HIS A 117 15.93 -25.20 20.16
C HIS A 117 17.45 -25.01 20.34
N LEU A 118 18.12 -26.01 20.91
CA LEU A 118 19.54 -25.93 21.29
C LEU A 118 20.51 -26.63 20.33
N LYS A 119 19.98 -27.37 19.35
CA LYS A 119 20.79 -28.02 18.30
C LYS A 119 21.39 -26.95 17.37
N SER A 120 22.22 -27.38 16.41
CA SER A 120 22.86 -26.48 15.44
C SER A 120 21.82 -25.60 14.74
N LEU A 121 21.82 -24.31 15.12
CA LEU A 121 20.91 -23.31 14.60
C LEU A 121 21.23 -23.05 13.14
N HIS A 122 20.19 -23.04 12.31
CA HIS A 122 20.34 -22.91 10.88
C HIS A 122 19.15 -22.21 10.25
N LEU A 123 19.43 -21.51 9.15
CA LEU A 123 18.44 -21.02 8.21
C LEU A 123 18.34 -22.05 7.07
N THR A 124 17.20 -22.68 6.92
CA THR A 124 16.97 -23.65 5.85
C THR A 124 16.76 -22.92 4.54
N LEU A 125 17.42 -23.34 3.45
CA LEU A 125 17.20 -22.83 2.09
C LEU A 125 16.32 -23.79 1.26
N ALA A 126 16.60 -25.08 1.37
CA ALA A 126 15.85 -26.12 0.67
C ALA A 126 15.95 -27.44 1.44
N TYR A 127 14.84 -28.14 1.58
CA TYR A 127 14.80 -29.51 2.11
C TYR A 127 13.56 -30.22 1.56
N GLN A 128 13.54 -31.56 1.62
CA GLN A 128 12.46 -32.37 1.03
C GLN A 128 12.25 -32.06 -0.47
N PHE A 129 13.35 -31.90 -1.22
CA PHE A 129 13.32 -31.75 -2.67
C PHE A 129 13.72 -33.06 -3.35
N ASP A 130 13.40 -33.21 -4.64
CA ASP A 130 13.86 -34.35 -5.42
C ASP A 130 15.38 -34.28 -5.59
N VAL A 131 16.09 -35.37 -5.26
CA VAL A 131 17.57 -35.41 -5.27
C VAL A 131 18.15 -35.08 -6.64
N SER A 132 17.42 -35.31 -7.74
CA SER A 132 17.81 -34.91 -9.10
C SER A 132 17.98 -33.39 -9.27
N GLN A 133 17.29 -32.59 -8.45
CA GLN A 133 17.30 -31.12 -8.51
C GLN A 133 18.47 -30.50 -7.72
N LYS A 134 19.26 -31.32 -7.01
CA LYS A 134 20.32 -30.87 -6.11
C LYS A 134 21.33 -29.93 -6.78
N GLU A 135 21.80 -30.26 -7.97
CA GLU A 135 22.82 -29.44 -8.63
C GLU A 135 22.24 -28.12 -9.16
N THR A 136 20.98 -28.11 -9.60
CA THR A 136 20.25 -26.89 -9.97
C THR A 136 20.07 -25.96 -8.77
N LEU A 137 19.63 -26.50 -7.62
CA LEU A 137 19.47 -25.73 -6.38
C LEU A 137 20.81 -25.16 -5.90
N LYS A 138 21.89 -25.94 -5.92
CA LYS A 138 23.24 -25.44 -5.59
C LYS A 138 23.69 -24.29 -6.50
N SER A 139 23.44 -24.40 -7.81
CA SER A 139 23.76 -23.34 -8.77
C SER A 139 22.96 -22.07 -8.49
N LEU A 140 21.67 -22.19 -8.15
CA LEU A 140 20.81 -21.07 -7.78
C LEU A 140 21.28 -20.37 -6.49
N ILE A 141 21.66 -21.14 -5.45
CA ILE A 141 22.22 -20.56 -4.20
C ILE A 141 23.45 -19.73 -4.53
N LYS A 142 24.42 -20.30 -5.27
CA LYS A 142 25.67 -19.61 -5.63
C LYS A 142 25.48 -18.36 -6.49
N SER A 143 24.42 -18.31 -7.28
CA SER A 143 24.18 -17.19 -8.21
C SER A 143 23.25 -16.12 -7.65
N THR A 144 22.57 -16.38 -6.53
CA THR A 144 21.52 -15.49 -6.00
C THR A 144 21.82 -15.00 -4.59
N ILE A 145 22.52 -15.79 -3.77
CA ILE A 145 22.80 -15.45 -2.37
C ILE A 145 24.29 -15.24 -2.17
N ASN A 146 24.65 -14.11 -1.57
CA ASN A 146 25.99 -13.81 -1.11
C ASN A 146 26.03 -13.89 0.43
N PRO A 147 26.66 -14.94 1.02
CA PRO A 147 26.71 -15.11 2.47
C PRO A 147 27.44 -13.98 3.23
N SER A 148 28.23 -13.16 2.53
CA SER A 148 28.93 -12.00 3.10
C SER A 148 28.10 -10.71 3.05
N THR A 149 26.88 -10.74 2.49
CA THR A 149 25.99 -9.59 2.45
C THR A 149 25.60 -9.21 3.89
N PRO A 150 25.75 -7.93 4.28
CA PRO A 150 25.33 -7.46 5.60
C PRO A 150 23.86 -7.82 5.86
N CYS A 151 23.62 -8.43 7.01
CA CYS A 151 22.29 -8.87 7.42
C CYS A 151 21.96 -8.28 8.78
N LEU A 152 20.84 -7.58 8.85
CA LEU A 152 20.22 -7.25 10.12
C LEU A 152 19.34 -8.44 10.55
N TRP A 153 19.17 -8.62 11.85
CA TRP A 153 18.41 -9.74 12.40
C TRP A 153 17.38 -9.23 13.38
N GLU A 154 16.18 -9.80 13.29
CA GLU A 154 15.05 -9.47 14.15
C GLU A 154 14.52 -10.72 14.83
N LEU A 155 14.17 -10.62 16.11
CA LEU A 155 13.36 -11.62 16.79
C LEU A 155 11.90 -11.37 16.51
N LYS A 156 11.23 -12.40 16.03
CA LYS A 156 9.80 -12.37 15.74
C LYS A 156 9.05 -13.40 16.56
N LEU A 157 8.00 -12.93 17.22
CA LEU A 157 7.06 -13.77 17.93
C LEU A 157 5.79 -13.89 17.09
N TYR A 158 5.46 -15.13 16.71
CA TYR A 158 4.29 -15.46 15.92
C TYR A 158 3.37 -16.40 16.69
N SER A 159 2.06 -16.26 16.48
CA SER A 159 1.07 -17.32 16.77
C SER A 159 0.44 -17.82 15.47
N ARG A 160 -0.19 -18.99 15.56
CA ARG A 160 -0.99 -19.55 14.48
C ARG A 160 -2.19 -20.28 15.06
N GLU A 161 -3.24 -20.39 14.26
CA GLU A 161 -4.38 -21.21 14.60
C GLU A 161 -4.00 -22.71 14.65
N PRO A 162 -4.43 -23.48 15.65
CA PRO A 162 -4.16 -24.92 15.72
C PRO A 162 -4.64 -25.67 14.48
N ILE A 163 -5.75 -25.21 13.88
CA ILE A 163 -6.37 -25.83 12.70
C ILE A 163 -5.53 -25.69 11.43
N ALA A 164 -4.56 -24.78 11.41
CA ALA A 164 -3.60 -24.62 10.33
C ALA A 164 -2.54 -25.74 10.33
N ALA A 165 -2.39 -26.48 11.43
CA ALA A 165 -1.42 -27.56 11.52
C ALA A 165 -1.71 -28.65 10.49
N ASN A 166 -0.69 -29.01 9.69
CA ASN A 166 -0.73 -30.03 8.63
C ASN A 166 -1.67 -29.72 7.45
N LYS A 167 -2.20 -28.49 7.34
CA LYS A 167 -2.95 -28.04 6.17
C LYS A 167 -2.04 -27.23 5.25
N GLN A 168 -2.28 -27.35 3.95
CA GLN A 168 -1.68 -26.48 2.96
C GLN A 168 -2.44 -25.15 2.93
N VAL A 169 -1.72 -24.06 2.60
CA VAL A 169 -2.31 -22.73 2.50
C VAL A 169 -2.34 -22.30 1.04
N TYR A 170 -3.52 -21.84 0.61
CA TYR A 170 -3.77 -21.35 -0.74
C TYR A 170 -4.28 -19.90 -0.67
N LYS A 171 -3.58 -18.97 -1.32
CA LYS A 171 -3.98 -17.56 -1.39
C LYS A 171 -5.02 -17.38 -2.50
N VAL A 172 -6.11 -16.67 -2.22
CA VAL A 172 -7.13 -16.36 -3.22
C VAL A 172 -6.63 -15.26 -4.17
N VAL A 173 -6.53 -15.59 -5.45
CA VAL A 173 -6.11 -14.68 -6.53
C VAL A 173 -7.27 -14.21 -7.41
N TYR A 174 -8.38 -14.96 -7.44
CA TYR A 174 -9.62 -14.57 -8.11
C TYR A 174 -10.82 -14.73 -7.17
N ALA A 175 -11.75 -13.78 -7.23
CA ALA A 175 -12.97 -13.85 -6.42
C ALA A 175 -13.97 -14.88 -6.99
N HIS A 176 -14.72 -15.53 -6.12
CA HIS A 176 -15.77 -16.51 -6.46
C HIS A 176 -17.02 -16.25 -5.63
N VAL A 177 -18.17 -16.18 -6.29
CA VAL A 177 -19.48 -16.05 -5.65
C VAL A 177 -20.16 -17.42 -5.67
N PRO A 178 -20.50 -18.01 -4.50
CA PRO A 178 -21.14 -19.31 -4.41
C PRO A 178 -22.41 -19.40 -5.26
N GLN A 179 -22.52 -20.46 -6.08
CA GLN A 179 -23.75 -20.79 -6.83
C GLN A 179 -24.57 -21.87 -6.15
N ALA A 180 -23.90 -22.76 -5.39
CA ALA A 180 -24.53 -23.78 -4.55
C ALA A 180 -24.21 -23.55 -3.05
N ALA A 181 -24.97 -24.21 -2.18
CA ALA A 181 -24.90 -24.01 -0.73
C ALA A 181 -23.63 -24.61 -0.07
N ASP A 182 -22.98 -25.53 -0.77
CA ASP A 182 -21.73 -26.19 -0.38
C ASP A 182 -20.48 -25.49 -0.96
N GLU A 183 -20.65 -24.44 -1.77
CA GLU A 183 -19.55 -23.65 -2.31
C GLU A 183 -19.07 -22.58 -1.32
N LEU A 184 -17.74 -22.44 -1.24
CA LEU A 184 -17.07 -21.43 -0.41
C LEU A 184 -16.90 -20.13 -1.20
N GLU A 185 -17.31 -19.01 -0.61
CA GLU A 185 -17.06 -17.68 -1.16
C GLU A 185 -15.55 -17.39 -1.15
N LEU A 186 -14.98 -16.99 -2.30
CA LEU A 186 -13.58 -16.58 -2.39
C LEU A 186 -13.48 -15.07 -2.50
N ARG A 187 -12.71 -14.46 -1.61
CA ARG A 187 -12.39 -13.03 -1.61
C ARG A 187 -10.91 -12.83 -1.85
N ILE A 188 -10.55 -11.98 -2.82
CA ILE A 188 -9.15 -11.69 -3.14
C ILE A 188 -8.44 -11.19 -1.88
N GLY A 189 -7.31 -11.81 -1.55
CA GLY A 189 -6.54 -11.54 -0.33
C GLY A 189 -6.84 -12.47 0.86
N ASP A 190 -7.87 -13.30 0.79
CA ASP A 190 -8.10 -14.38 1.75
C ASP A 190 -7.11 -15.55 1.54
N TYR A 191 -7.00 -16.42 2.55
CA TYR A 191 -6.26 -17.67 2.49
C TYR A 191 -7.20 -18.84 2.78
N ILE A 192 -7.00 -19.95 2.08
CA ILE A 192 -7.78 -21.17 2.26
C ILE A 192 -6.88 -22.24 2.83
N TYR A 193 -7.29 -22.82 3.95
CA TYR A 193 -6.67 -24.00 4.52
C TYR A 193 -7.23 -25.25 3.86
N VAL A 194 -6.37 -26.02 3.21
CA VAL A 194 -6.74 -27.17 2.40
C VAL A 194 -5.98 -28.41 2.87
N SER A 195 -6.67 -29.53 3.08
CA SER A 195 -5.98 -30.78 3.39
C SER A 195 -5.30 -31.34 2.14
N LYS A 196 -4.20 -32.07 2.31
CA LYS A 196 -3.53 -32.73 1.17
C LYS A 196 -4.46 -33.72 0.48
N GLU A 197 -5.26 -34.45 1.25
CA GLU A 197 -6.25 -35.40 0.73
C GLU A 197 -7.30 -34.72 -0.16
N SER A 198 -7.74 -33.50 0.19
CA SER A 198 -8.70 -32.77 -0.65
C SER A 198 -8.09 -32.33 -1.98
N ILE A 199 -6.79 -32.06 -2.04
CA ILE A 199 -6.10 -31.77 -3.30
C ILE A 199 -5.94 -33.06 -4.12
N ASP A 200 -5.43 -34.11 -3.49
CA ASP A 200 -5.12 -35.37 -4.16
C ASP A 200 -6.38 -36.08 -4.70
N ASN A 201 -7.54 -35.88 -4.05
CA ASN A 201 -8.83 -36.43 -4.46
C ASN A 201 -9.62 -35.51 -5.41
N SER A 202 -9.10 -34.33 -5.75
CA SER A 202 -9.76 -33.40 -6.68
C SER A 202 -9.75 -33.98 -8.10
N ILE A 203 -10.93 -34.23 -8.68
CA ILE A 203 -11.08 -34.80 -10.03
C ILE A 203 -11.45 -33.77 -11.09
N ASP A 204 -12.06 -32.65 -10.69
CA ASP A 204 -12.63 -31.62 -11.56
C ASP A 204 -12.04 -30.23 -11.29
N GLY A 205 -11.01 -30.15 -10.43
CA GLY A 205 -10.36 -28.90 -10.06
C GLY A 205 -11.03 -28.15 -8.90
N TRP A 206 -12.05 -28.74 -8.27
CA TRP A 206 -12.60 -28.25 -7.01
C TRP A 206 -11.99 -28.99 -5.81
N ALA A 207 -11.78 -28.26 -4.71
CA ALA A 207 -11.31 -28.81 -3.46
C ALA A 207 -12.15 -28.27 -2.31
N GLU A 208 -12.28 -29.05 -1.24
CA GLU A 208 -12.87 -28.61 0.01
C GLU A 208 -11.80 -27.91 0.85
N GLY A 209 -12.12 -26.73 1.38
CA GLY A 209 -11.22 -25.97 2.22
C GLY A 209 -11.95 -25.08 3.21
N MET A 210 -11.16 -24.43 4.05
CA MET A 210 -11.64 -23.50 5.07
C MET A 210 -11.06 -22.12 4.84
N SER A 211 -11.92 -21.11 4.73
CA SER A 211 -11.50 -19.71 4.67
C SER A 211 -10.85 -19.30 5.99
N TRP A 212 -9.64 -18.75 5.91
CA TRP A 212 -8.92 -18.17 7.04
C TRP A 212 -9.64 -16.94 7.57
N LEU A 213 -10.15 -16.09 6.68
CA LEU A 213 -10.84 -14.86 7.03
C LEU A 213 -12.20 -15.08 7.72
N THR A 214 -12.97 -16.07 7.27
CA THR A 214 -14.36 -16.27 7.73
C THR A 214 -14.55 -17.49 8.62
N GLY A 215 -13.62 -18.45 8.60
CA GLY A 215 -13.76 -19.75 9.27
C GLY A 215 -14.76 -20.71 8.59
N CYS A 216 -15.41 -20.29 7.51
CA CYS A 216 -16.37 -21.13 6.78
C CYS A 216 -15.66 -22.23 5.99
N ASN A 217 -16.29 -23.41 5.91
CA ASN A 217 -15.85 -24.53 5.07
C ASN A 217 -16.74 -24.63 3.83
N GLY A 218 -16.16 -25.09 2.72
CA GLY A 218 -16.90 -25.40 1.50
C GLY A 218 -15.97 -25.73 0.34
N TYR A 219 -16.57 -26.07 -0.80
CA TYR A 219 -15.87 -26.36 -2.04
C TYR A 219 -15.51 -25.07 -2.77
N PHE A 220 -14.29 -25.00 -3.30
CA PHE A 220 -13.83 -23.87 -4.09
C PHE A 220 -13.01 -24.31 -5.30
N PRO A 221 -12.98 -23.51 -6.38
CA PRO A 221 -12.17 -23.82 -7.56
C PRO A 221 -10.69 -23.56 -7.28
N LEU A 222 -9.84 -24.60 -7.40
CA LEU A 222 -8.41 -24.49 -7.13
C LEU A 222 -7.71 -23.48 -8.04
N CYS A 223 -8.15 -23.34 -9.29
CA CYS A 223 -7.59 -22.39 -10.25
C CYS A 223 -7.81 -20.91 -9.87
N TYR A 224 -8.61 -20.64 -8.83
CA TYR A 224 -8.83 -19.29 -8.30
C TYR A 224 -7.85 -18.97 -7.16
N THR A 225 -6.96 -19.91 -6.85
CA THR A 225 -6.04 -19.84 -5.73
C THR A 225 -4.63 -20.25 -6.12
N GLU A 226 -3.64 -19.81 -5.35
CA GLU A 226 -2.24 -20.18 -5.54
C GLU A 226 -1.64 -20.68 -4.22
N ARG A 227 -0.89 -21.78 -4.26
CA ARG A 227 -0.26 -22.36 -3.07
C ARG A 227 0.82 -21.42 -2.52
N THR A 228 0.69 -21.04 -1.25
CA THR A 228 1.58 -20.08 -0.59
C THR A 228 2.25 -20.66 0.67
N ALA A 229 3.02 -19.87 1.40
CA ALA A 229 3.65 -20.31 2.65
C ALA A 229 2.62 -20.43 3.78
N GLU A 230 2.78 -21.40 4.67
CA GLU A 230 1.94 -21.52 5.86
C GLU A 230 2.08 -20.30 6.77
N SER A 231 3.31 -19.75 6.83
CA SER A 231 3.62 -18.57 7.63
C SER A 231 2.90 -17.30 7.19
N ASP A 232 2.33 -17.26 5.98
CA ASP A 232 1.56 -16.09 5.50
C ASP A 232 0.24 -15.91 6.27
N THR A 233 -0.21 -16.96 6.97
CA THR A 233 -1.41 -16.93 7.81
C THR A 233 -1.10 -16.74 9.31
N TRP A 234 0.17 -16.58 9.67
CA TRP A 234 0.57 -16.42 11.07
C TRP A 234 0.40 -14.98 11.54
N THR A 235 -0.04 -14.83 12.79
CA THR A 235 -0.16 -13.52 13.43
C THR A 235 1.19 -13.12 14.02
N LEU A 236 1.73 -11.98 13.58
CA LEU A 236 2.93 -11.37 14.16
C LEU A 236 2.55 -10.55 15.40
N HIS A 237 3.10 -10.91 16.57
CA HIS A 237 2.88 -10.18 17.83
C HIS A 237 3.92 -9.11 18.09
N CYS A 238 5.18 -9.37 17.75
CA CYS A 238 6.25 -8.38 17.84
C CYS A 238 7.43 -8.71 16.93
N SER A 239 8.15 -7.67 16.51
CA SER A 239 9.44 -7.74 15.82
C SER A 239 10.45 -6.87 16.58
N LEU A 240 11.57 -7.44 17.00
CA LEU A 240 12.58 -6.75 17.80
C LEU A 240 13.96 -6.88 17.15
N PRO A 241 14.59 -5.77 16.73
CA PRO A 241 15.98 -5.78 16.25
C PRO A 241 16.94 -6.36 17.31
N LEU A 242 17.83 -7.25 16.89
CA LEU A 242 18.79 -7.90 17.81
C LEU A 242 19.87 -6.97 18.36
N ASP A 243 20.06 -5.80 17.75
CA ASP A 243 21.01 -4.78 18.19
C ASP A 243 20.46 -3.85 19.28
N GLY A 244 19.18 -4.00 19.66
CA GLY A 244 18.58 -3.17 20.70
C GLY A 244 18.18 -1.77 20.23
N SER A 245 18.27 -1.48 18.94
CA SER A 245 17.93 -0.18 18.34
C SER A 245 16.48 0.25 18.57
N TYR A 246 15.59 -0.65 19.00
CA TYR A 246 14.23 -0.30 19.41
C TYR A 246 14.20 0.64 20.64
N HIS A 247 15.24 0.70 21.47
CA HIS A 247 15.29 1.63 22.62
C HIS A 247 15.52 3.09 22.21
N GLU A 248 16.17 3.35 21.07
CA GLU A 248 16.33 4.71 20.54
C GLU A 248 14.98 5.33 20.10
N SER A 249 13.91 4.51 20.09
CA SER A 249 12.56 4.92 19.70
C SER A 249 11.57 5.10 20.86
N ILE A 250 12.00 4.98 22.12
CA ILE A 250 11.10 5.01 23.31
C ILE A 250 11.29 6.29 24.14
N GLU A 251 10.88 7.42 23.58
CA GLU A 251 10.29 8.54 24.33
C GLU A 251 9.03 9.06 23.62
N VAL A 252 8.10 8.17 23.24
CA VAL A 252 6.74 8.60 22.90
C VAL A 252 5.74 7.54 23.36
N ASN A 253 4.87 7.90 24.30
CA ASN A 253 3.73 7.08 24.72
C ASN A 253 2.90 6.62 23.50
N ASP A 254 2.81 5.31 23.29
CA ASP A 254 2.09 4.61 22.19
C ASP A 254 0.55 4.79 22.23
N THR A 255 0.01 5.56 23.16
CA THR A 255 -1.44 5.82 23.24
C THR A 255 -1.93 6.94 22.30
N ASN A 256 -1.03 7.69 21.64
CA ASN A 256 -1.36 8.77 20.70
C ASN A 256 -0.41 8.78 19.47
N MET A 257 -0.30 7.64 18.79
CA MET A 257 0.45 7.58 17.53
C MET A 257 -0.46 8.02 16.38
N THR A 258 -0.22 9.22 15.84
CA THR A 258 -0.86 9.65 14.59
C THR A 258 -0.21 8.94 13.41
N GLU A 259 -0.91 8.77 12.30
CA GLU A 259 -0.34 8.11 11.12
C GLU A 259 0.85 8.89 10.53
N GLU A 260 0.96 10.20 10.76
CA GLU A 260 2.19 10.95 10.45
C GLU A 260 3.40 10.39 11.21
N LYS A 261 3.24 10.03 12.48
CA LYS A 261 4.29 9.41 13.30
C LYS A 261 4.57 7.97 12.88
N LEU A 262 3.59 7.25 12.31
CA LEU A 262 3.81 5.93 11.72
C LEU A 262 4.74 6.04 10.50
N VAL A 263 4.53 7.01 9.62
CA VAL A 263 5.40 7.21 8.44
C VAL A 263 6.82 7.60 8.87
N GLU A 264 6.97 8.43 9.90
CA GLU A 264 8.30 8.77 10.45
C GLU A 264 8.99 7.58 11.13
N LYS A 265 8.22 6.75 11.86
CA LYS A 265 8.70 5.58 12.58
C LYS A 265 9.06 4.41 11.66
N TYR A 266 8.26 4.19 10.61
CA TYR A 266 8.36 3.00 9.75
C TYR A 266 8.96 3.30 8.36
N GLY A 267 9.11 4.56 7.97
CA GLY A 267 9.76 4.97 6.71
C GLY A 267 9.29 4.15 5.50
N VAL A 268 10.24 3.53 4.79
CA VAL A 268 10.01 2.65 3.63
C VAL A 268 9.05 1.47 3.90
N SER A 269 8.83 1.05 5.15
CA SER A 269 7.87 0.00 5.50
C SER A 269 6.40 0.44 5.40
N PHE A 270 6.13 1.72 5.15
CA PHE A 270 4.79 2.21 4.81
C PHE A 270 4.38 1.81 3.38
N VAL A 271 5.36 1.61 2.51
CA VAL A 271 5.16 1.00 1.19
C VAL A 271 5.16 -0.52 1.38
N PRO A 272 4.20 -1.27 0.82
CA PRO A 272 4.21 -2.73 0.87
C PRO A 272 5.57 -3.29 0.43
N ALA A 273 6.12 -4.24 1.20
CA ALA A 273 7.48 -4.74 1.01
C ALA A 273 7.71 -5.45 -0.35
N ASP A 274 6.64 -5.74 -1.04
CA ASP A 274 6.52 -6.37 -2.36
C ASP A 274 6.34 -5.35 -3.50
N TYR A 275 6.16 -4.06 -3.17
CA TYR A 275 6.15 -2.98 -4.15
C TYR A 275 7.53 -2.32 -4.23
N THR A 276 8.33 -2.75 -5.20
CA THR A 276 9.59 -2.10 -5.56
C THR A 276 9.39 -1.40 -6.90
N PRO A 277 9.25 -0.06 -6.95
CA PRO A 277 9.20 0.65 -8.23
C PRO A 277 10.44 0.28 -9.03
N HIS A 278 10.30 -0.01 -10.32
CA HIS A 278 11.48 -0.17 -11.17
C HIS A 278 12.28 1.14 -11.17
N SER A 279 13.37 1.17 -10.41
CA SER A 279 14.29 2.30 -10.36
C SER A 279 15.11 2.34 -11.64
N GLU A 280 14.56 2.91 -12.71
CA GLU A 280 15.38 3.33 -13.83
C GLU A 280 16.26 4.50 -13.39
N SER A 281 17.58 4.31 -13.47
CA SER A 281 18.55 5.37 -13.25
C SER A 281 18.28 6.52 -14.24
N PRO A 282 18.35 7.79 -13.80
CA PRO A 282 18.44 8.93 -14.70
C PRO A 282 19.41 8.68 -15.84
N LYS A 283 18.89 8.55 -17.07
CA LYS A 283 19.73 8.29 -18.26
C LYS A 283 20.46 9.55 -18.74
N GLY A 284 20.14 10.74 -18.19
CA GLY A 284 20.77 12.00 -18.58
C GLY A 284 21.00 13.01 -17.44
N PRO A 285 21.72 14.10 -17.73
CA PRO A 285 22.20 15.08 -16.73
C PRO A 285 21.11 16.00 -16.15
N LYS A 286 19.89 15.96 -16.69
CA LYS A 286 18.73 16.80 -16.29
C LYS A 286 17.44 15.99 -16.11
N SER A 287 17.49 14.82 -15.46
CA SER A 287 16.26 14.04 -15.24
C SER A 287 15.24 14.82 -14.40
N GLN A 288 14.02 14.91 -14.89
CA GLN A 288 12.85 15.48 -14.21
C GLN A 288 11.71 14.47 -14.25
N LYS A 289 10.91 14.40 -13.19
CA LYS A 289 9.68 13.61 -13.17
C LYS A 289 8.45 14.50 -13.15
N ILE A 290 7.39 13.98 -13.76
CA ILE A 290 6.04 14.57 -13.72
C ILE A 290 5.10 13.54 -13.11
N TYR A 291 4.44 13.93 -12.04
CA TYR A 291 3.41 13.16 -11.36
C TYR A 291 2.05 13.71 -11.76
N ILE A 292 1.15 12.88 -12.28
CA ILE A 292 -0.22 13.29 -12.64
C ILE A 292 -1.21 12.47 -11.83
N CYS A 293 -2.01 13.14 -11.01
CA CYS A 293 -2.92 12.52 -10.05
C CYS A 293 -4.38 12.96 -10.27
N ARG A 294 -5.31 12.00 -10.21
CA ARG A 294 -6.75 12.27 -10.14
C ARG A 294 -7.13 12.73 -8.73
N HIS A 295 -8.09 13.65 -8.61
CA HIS A 295 -8.70 13.98 -7.32
C HIS A 295 -9.25 12.75 -6.55
N GLY A 296 -9.40 12.88 -5.23
CA GLY A 296 -9.99 11.88 -4.34
C GLY A 296 -11.52 11.73 -4.48
N GLU A 297 -12.11 10.87 -3.64
CA GLU A 297 -13.57 10.64 -3.58
C GLU A 297 -14.37 11.94 -3.33
N ARG A 298 -15.47 12.10 -4.06
CA ARG A 298 -16.29 13.33 -4.09
C ARG A 298 -17.60 13.14 -3.33
N VAL A 299 -18.04 14.19 -2.63
CA VAL A 299 -19.32 14.16 -1.87
C VAL A 299 -20.52 13.91 -2.78
N ASP A 300 -20.60 14.56 -3.94
CA ASP A 300 -21.73 14.43 -4.86
C ASP A 300 -21.92 13.00 -5.42
N PHE A 301 -20.84 12.28 -5.70
CA PHE A 301 -20.93 10.90 -6.19
C PHE A 301 -21.26 9.91 -5.07
N THR A 302 -20.82 10.18 -3.85
CA THR A 302 -21.11 9.33 -2.68
C THR A 302 -22.53 9.52 -2.16
N PHE A 303 -23.06 10.75 -2.20
CA PHE A 303 -24.32 11.12 -1.54
C PHE A 303 -25.42 11.63 -2.48
N GLY A 304 -25.14 11.77 -3.78
CA GLY A 304 -26.10 12.28 -4.77
C GLY A 304 -26.44 13.76 -4.53
N THR A 305 -27.73 14.07 -4.44
CA THR A 305 -28.24 15.43 -4.20
C THR A 305 -28.02 15.86 -2.74
N TRP A 306 -26.77 16.14 -2.39
CA TRP A 306 -26.33 16.32 -1.01
C TRP A 306 -26.53 17.74 -0.46
N VAL A 307 -26.49 18.77 -1.31
CA VAL A 307 -26.62 20.18 -0.88
C VAL A 307 -27.91 20.43 -0.08
N PRO A 308 -29.13 20.17 -0.60
CA PRO A 308 -30.35 20.39 0.19
C PRO A 308 -30.49 19.46 1.41
N TYR A 309 -29.69 18.39 1.48
CA TYR A 309 -29.69 17.45 2.61
C TYR A 309 -28.74 17.88 3.75
N SER A 310 -27.67 18.60 3.40
CA SER A 310 -26.58 18.96 4.31
C SER A 310 -26.47 20.46 4.58
N PHE A 311 -27.42 21.27 4.10
CA PHE A 311 -27.57 22.68 4.45
C PHE A 311 -29.00 22.93 4.97
N ASP A 312 -29.12 23.65 6.09
CA ASP A 312 -30.43 24.05 6.61
C ASP A 312 -31.00 25.29 5.90
N SER A 313 -32.18 25.75 6.34
CA SER A 313 -32.86 26.92 5.76
C SER A 313 -32.08 28.22 5.93
N ASP A 314 -31.16 28.28 6.90
CA ASP A 314 -30.29 29.44 7.12
C ASP A 314 -28.98 29.32 6.32
N GLY A 315 -28.86 28.28 5.49
CA GLY A 315 -27.68 27.98 4.70
C GLY A 315 -26.53 27.41 5.53
N LYS A 316 -26.74 27.03 6.80
CA LYS A 316 -25.67 26.48 7.64
C LYS A 316 -25.41 25.03 7.28
N TYR A 317 -24.12 24.70 7.12
CA TYR A 317 -23.68 23.33 6.89
C TYR A 317 -23.95 22.44 8.09
N ILE A 318 -24.58 21.29 7.85
CA ILE A 318 -24.84 20.24 8.82
C ILE A 318 -24.28 18.92 8.27
N ARG A 319 -23.25 18.40 8.94
CA ARG A 319 -22.72 17.07 8.64
C ARG A 319 -23.75 15.99 8.99
N LYS A 320 -24.22 15.26 7.98
CA LYS A 320 -25.24 14.19 8.13
C LYS A 320 -24.69 12.77 8.04
N ASP A 321 -23.44 12.63 7.63
CA ASP A 321 -22.73 11.36 7.49
C ASP A 321 -21.26 11.55 7.88
N LEU A 322 -20.64 10.52 8.48
CA LEU A 322 -19.24 10.61 8.90
C LEU A 322 -18.27 10.70 7.73
N ASN A 323 -18.66 10.28 6.52
CA ASN A 323 -17.82 10.48 5.35
C ASN A 323 -18.02 11.87 4.70
N MET A 324 -18.96 12.70 5.18
CA MET A 324 -19.01 14.11 4.79
C MET A 324 -17.95 14.94 5.56
N PRO A 325 -17.38 15.98 4.95
CA PRO A 325 -16.34 16.79 5.57
C PRO A 325 -16.83 17.43 6.88
N PRO A 326 -15.97 17.59 7.90
CA PRO A 326 -16.37 18.20 9.17
C PRO A 326 -16.74 19.68 9.02
N ASN A 327 -16.09 20.38 8.08
CA ASN A 327 -16.33 21.77 7.76
C ASN A 327 -16.25 21.95 6.23
N ILE A 328 -16.92 22.97 5.72
CA ILE A 328 -16.91 23.33 4.32
C ILE A 328 -16.46 24.79 4.19
N PRO A 329 -15.59 25.13 3.22
CA PRO A 329 -15.16 26.51 3.01
C PRO A 329 -16.34 27.48 2.83
N GLN A 330 -16.13 28.75 3.19
CA GLN A 330 -17.08 29.80 2.85
C GLN A 330 -16.74 30.36 1.47
N ARG A 331 -17.76 30.72 0.68
CA ARG A 331 -17.62 31.25 -0.69
C ARG A 331 -18.82 32.09 -1.10
N ARG A 332 -18.67 32.92 -2.13
CA ARG A 332 -19.64 33.97 -2.51
C ARG A 332 -21.07 33.47 -2.77
N ASP A 333 -21.24 32.36 -3.49
CA ASP A 333 -22.55 31.82 -3.91
C ASP A 333 -22.99 30.57 -3.10
N PHE A 334 -22.62 30.58 -1.82
CA PHE A 334 -22.89 29.52 -0.84
C PHE A 334 -24.39 29.40 -0.50
N PRO A 335 -24.97 28.19 -0.39
CA PRO A 335 -24.36 26.87 -0.59
C PRO A 335 -24.46 26.34 -2.05
N ASN A 336 -25.18 27.03 -2.93
CA ASN A 336 -25.54 26.53 -4.26
C ASN A 336 -24.33 26.26 -5.17
N SER A 337 -23.25 27.04 -5.02
CA SER A 337 -22.00 26.82 -5.75
C SER A 337 -21.39 25.42 -5.54
N TYR A 338 -21.67 24.77 -4.40
CA TYR A 338 -21.24 23.39 -4.15
C TYR A 338 -21.93 22.33 -4.98
N GLN A 339 -23.04 22.67 -5.62
CA GLN A 339 -23.73 21.75 -6.53
C GLN A 339 -22.94 21.52 -7.81
N THR A 340 -22.15 22.51 -8.25
CA THR A 340 -21.33 22.43 -9.46
C THR A 340 -19.83 22.24 -9.15
N ASP A 341 -19.38 22.63 -7.95
CA ASP A 341 -18.00 22.47 -7.49
C ASP A 341 -17.91 21.79 -6.11
N THR A 342 -18.23 20.49 -6.10
CA THR A 342 -18.26 19.64 -4.89
C THR A 342 -16.90 19.54 -4.18
N PRO A 343 -16.89 19.44 -2.83
CA PRO A 343 -15.69 19.08 -2.09
C PRO A 343 -15.43 17.55 -2.12
N LEU A 344 -14.28 17.16 -1.57
CA LEU A 344 -13.97 15.78 -1.21
C LEU A 344 -14.78 15.30 0.00
N THR A 345 -14.94 13.99 0.10
CA THR A 345 -15.35 13.29 1.33
C THR A 345 -14.18 13.17 2.31
N CYS A 346 -14.44 12.77 3.56
CA CYS A 346 -13.35 12.43 4.50
C CYS A 346 -12.48 11.29 3.97
N VAL A 347 -13.07 10.28 3.31
CA VAL A 347 -12.33 9.22 2.62
C VAL A 347 -11.50 9.79 1.47
N GLY A 348 -12.03 10.74 0.69
CA GLY A 348 -11.29 11.39 -0.39
C GLY A 348 -10.08 12.19 0.08
N GLU A 349 -10.21 12.94 1.18
CA GLU A 349 -9.10 13.62 1.84
C GLU A 349 -8.05 12.61 2.33
N TYR A 350 -8.50 11.51 2.93
CA TYR A 350 -7.62 10.44 3.42
C TYR A 350 -6.89 9.71 2.29
N GLN A 351 -7.57 9.39 1.17
CA GLN A 351 -6.96 8.82 -0.03
C GLN A 351 -5.79 9.69 -0.51
N ALA A 352 -6.01 11.00 -0.61
CA ALA A 352 -5.00 11.95 -1.04
C ALA A 352 -3.82 12.02 -0.05
N LYS A 353 -4.10 12.05 1.25
CA LYS A 353 -3.08 12.07 2.30
C LYS A 353 -2.24 10.79 2.30
N LEU A 354 -2.89 9.64 2.11
CA LEU A 354 -2.26 8.33 1.99
C LEU A 354 -1.32 8.24 0.78
N THR A 355 -1.73 8.80 -0.37
CA THR A 355 -0.83 8.96 -1.53
C THR A 355 0.39 9.81 -1.17
N GLY A 356 0.20 10.95 -0.50
CA GLY A 356 1.31 11.82 -0.07
C GLY A 356 2.28 11.12 0.88
N TRP A 357 1.78 10.39 1.88
CA TRP A 357 2.59 9.61 2.80
C TRP A 357 3.38 8.49 2.11
N GLY A 358 2.76 7.78 1.16
CA GLY A 358 3.49 6.82 0.34
C GLY A 358 4.65 7.48 -0.40
N MET A 359 4.42 8.67 -0.98
CA MET A 359 5.45 9.38 -1.72
C MET A 359 6.58 9.87 -0.79
N LYS A 360 6.24 10.25 0.46
CA LYS A 360 7.21 10.56 1.53
C LYS A 360 8.06 9.34 1.90
N ALA A 361 7.43 8.19 2.11
CA ALA A 361 8.11 6.93 2.38
C ALA A 361 9.03 6.49 1.23
N ALA A 362 8.64 6.74 -0.01
CA ALA A 362 9.45 6.49 -1.21
C ALA A 362 10.53 7.56 -1.48
N HIS A 363 10.80 8.46 -0.51
CA HIS A 363 11.77 9.55 -0.61
C HIS A 363 11.60 10.49 -1.82
N SER A 364 10.39 10.60 -2.36
CA SER A 364 10.08 11.49 -3.49
C SER A 364 9.90 12.96 -3.06
N THR A 365 9.91 13.24 -1.75
CA THR A 365 9.61 14.55 -1.14
C THR A 365 10.60 15.66 -1.46
N LYS A 366 11.88 15.36 -1.63
CA LYS A 366 12.90 16.40 -1.83
C LYS A 366 12.99 16.91 -3.29
N LEU A 367 12.23 16.30 -4.20
CA LEU A 367 12.29 16.61 -5.63
C LEU A 367 11.11 17.44 -6.12
N ILE A 368 9.91 17.32 -5.53
CA ILE A 368 8.73 18.07 -5.98
C ILE A 368 8.86 19.54 -5.58
N GLN A 369 9.02 20.42 -6.57
CA GLN A 369 9.20 21.86 -6.37
C GLN A 369 8.15 22.69 -7.10
N HIS A 370 7.41 22.08 -8.02
CA HIS A 370 6.39 22.76 -8.82
C HIS A 370 5.07 22.01 -8.71
N VAL A 371 4.01 22.70 -8.31
CA VAL A 371 2.69 22.10 -8.10
C VAL A 371 1.65 22.89 -8.88
N PHE A 372 0.95 22.24 -9.80
CA PHE A 372 -0.15 22.84 -10.55
C PHE A 372 -1.43 22.03 -10.38
N CYS A 373 -2.55 22.72 -10.22
CA CYS A 373 -3.82 22.08 -9.90
C CYS A 373 -4.96 22.67 -10.72
N SER A 374 -5.90 21.81 -11.13
CA SER A 374 -7.19 22.26 -11.65
C SER A 374 -7.92 23.15 -10.64
N PRO A 375 -8.70 24.16 -11.08
CA PRO A 375 -9.44 25.06 -10.18
C PRO A 375 -10.60 24.40 -9.43
N SER A 376 -10.97 23.15 -9.74
CA SER A 376 -12.03 22.46 -9.00
C SER A 376 -11.65 22.22 -7.55
N LEU A 377 -12.56 22.48 -6.62
CA LEU A 377 -12.28 22.36 -5.18
C LEU A 377 -11.79 20.96 -4.78
N ARG A 378 -12.40 19.91 -5.33
CA ARG A 378 -11.95 18.52 -5.16
C ARG A 378 -10.48 18.30 -5.54
N CYS A 379 -9.99 18.94 -6.60
CA CYS A 379 -8.60 18.83 -7.03
C CYS A 379 -7.68 19.58 -6.06
N ILE A 380 -8.07 20.79 -5.64
CA ILE A 380 -7.29 21.62 -4.70
C ILE A 380 -7.18 20.93 -3.33
N GLN A 381 -8.28 20.39 -2.81
CA GLN A 381 -8.27 19.62 -1.56
C GLN A 381 -7.41 18.36 -1.67
N THR A 382 -7.45 17.67 -2.82
CA THR A 382 -6.58 16.50 -3.07
C THR A 382 -5.12 16.93 -3.06
N CYS A 383 -4.80 18.00 -3.80
CA CYS A 383 -3.47 18.54 -3.92
C CYS A 383 -2.92 18.94 -2.54
N HIS A 384 -3.68 19.72 -1.78
CA HIS A 384 -3.33 20.09 -0.41
C HIS A 384 -3.04 18.86 0.47
N ASN A 385 -3.93 17.85 0.48
CA ASN A 385 -3.73 16.66 1.32
C ASN A 385 -2.53 15.80 0.88
N ILE A 386 -2.22 15.72 -0.42
CA ILE A 386 -0.98 15.10 -0.90
C ILE A 386 0.23 15.85 -0.36
N LEU A 387 0.24 17.20 -0.43
CA LEU A 387 1.35 18.01 0.07
C LEU A 387 1.49 17.92 1.60
N VAL A 388 0.39 17.81 2.33
CA VAL A 388 0.40 17.56 3.78
C VAL A 388 1.00 16.19 4.08
N GLY A 389 0.61 15.14 3.35
CA GLY A 389 1.21 13.81 3.49
C GLY A 389 2.70 13.78 3.14
N LEU A 390 3.12 14.60 2.17
CA LEU A 390 4.51 14.82 1.81
C LEU A 390 5.29 15.69 2.82
N ASP A 391 4.60 16.40 3.72
CA ASP A 391 5.17 17.38 4.65
C ASP A 391 5.88 18.55 3.93
N ILE A 392 5.27 18.99 2.81
CA ILE A 392 5.75 20.12 1.99
C ILE A 392 4.67 21.20 1.74
N ASP A 393 3.49 21.08 2.38
CA ASP A 393 2.32 21.93 2.16
C ASP A 393 2.58 23.41 2.47
N LYS A 394 3.50 23.71 3.38
CA LYS A 394 3.88 25.09 3.76
C LYS A 394 4.99 25.64 2.88
N GLN A 395 5.76 24.77 2.25
CA GLN A 395 6.97 25.11 1.50
C GLN A 395 6.66 25.31 0.01
N VAL A 396 5.78 24.49 -0.56
CA VAL A 396 5.46 24.51 -1.99
C VAL A 396 4.02 24.98 -2.21
N PRO A 397 3.80 26.19 -2.74
CA PRO A 397 2.46 26.71 -2.95
C PRO A 397 1.81 26.09 -4.20
N ILE A 398 0.48 25.95 -4.17
CA ILE A 398 -0.32 25.39 -5.27
C ILE A 398 -0.57 26.50 -6.32
N CYS A 399 -0.16 26.26 -7.56
CA CYS A 399 -0.48 27.11 -8.71
C CYS A 399 -1.81 26.65 -9.33
N ILE A 400 -2.82 27.52 -9.35
CA ILE A 400 -4.13 27.19 -9.94
C ILE A 400 -4.08 27.40 -11.46
N GLU A 401 -4.20 26.32 -12.23
CA GLU A 401 -4.14 26.31 -13.69
C GLU A 401 -5.48 25.83 -14.28
N PRO A 402 -6.36 26.74 -14.75
CA PRO A 402 -7.61 26.40 -15.43
C PRO A 402 -7.43 25.48 -16.64
N GLY A 403 -6.27 25.52 -17.31
CA GLY A 403 -5.92 24.65 -18.42
C GLY A 403 -5.86 23.16 -18.07
N ILE A 404 -5.75 22.80 -16.78
CA ILE A 404 -5.81 21.40 -16.29
C ILE A 404 -7.27 20.93 -16.10
N PHE A 405 -8.25 21.84 -16.10
CA PHE A 405 -9.66 21.48 -15.96
C PHE A 405 -10.09 20.49 -17.05
N GLU A 406 -10.99 19.58 -16.67
CA GLU A 406 -11.45 18.49 -17.51
C GLU A 406 -12.19 18.96 -18.78
N TRP A 407 -12.60 18.00 -19.60
CA TRP A 407 -13.19 18.28 -20.90
C TRP A 407 -14.48 19.11 -20.80
N LEU A 408 -14.48 20.29 -21.42
CA LEU A 408 -15.58 21.27 -21.38
C LEU A 408 -16.86 20.75 -22.03
N GLY A 409 -16.77 19.75 -22.90
CA GLY A 409 -17.95 19.13 -23.52
C GLY A 409 -18.90 18.46 -22.52
N TRP A 410 -18.48 18.22 -21.27
CA TRP A 410 -19.36 17.80 -20.17
C TRP A 410 -20.20 18.93 -19.57
N TYR A 411 -19.89 20.19 -19.89
CA TYR A 411 -20.46 21.39 -19.27
C TYR A 411 -21.28 22.26 -20.24
N ASN A 412 -21.48 21.80 -21.49
CA ASN A 412 -22.21 22.53 -22.54
C ASN A 412 -23.60 23.04 -22.12
N GLN A 413 -24.27 22.36 -21.19
CA GLN A 413 -25.62 22.70 -20.74
C GLN A 413 -25.65 23.44 -19.40
N SER A 414 -24.69 23.16 -18.51
CA SER A 414 -24.66 23.69 -17.15
C SER A 414 -23.81 24.95 -17.00
N GLY A 415 -22.94 25.25 -17.96
CA GLY A 415 -21.85 26.19 -17.78
C GLY A 415 -20.72 25.62 -16.92
N LEU A 416 -19.62 26.38 -16.82
CA LEU A 416 -18.50 26.04 -15.94
C LEU A 416 -18.96 26.06 -14.47
N PRO A 417 -18.33 25.24 -13.60
CA PRO A 417 -18.50 25.39 -12.18
C PRO A 417 -18.12 26.81 -11.74
N ASP A 418 -18.86 27.35 -10.77
CA ASP A 418 -18.36 28.49 -10.01
C ASP A 418 -17.16 27.96 -9.23
N TRP A 419 -15.95 28.44 -9.51
CA TRP A 419 -14.74 28.06 -8.77
C TRP A 419 -14.45 29.10 -7.70
N MET A 420 -13.86 28.66 -6.59
CA MET A 420 -13.44 29.58 -5.54
C MET A 420 -12.38 30.56 -6.04
N SER A 421 -12.46 31.82 -5.60
CA SER A 421 -11.41 32.81 -5.88
C SER A 421 -10.11 32.47 -5.15
N ILE A 422 -9.00 33.06 -5.58
CA ILE A 422 -7.71 32.89 -4.91
C ILE A 422 -7.78 33.35 -3.45
N GLU A 423 -8.47 34.46 -3.18
CA GLU A 423 -8.67 34.99 -1.82
C GLU A 423 -9.53 34.03 -0.98
N GLU A 424 -10.59 33.45 -1.54
CA GLU A 424 -11.43 32.47 -0.85
C GLU A 424 -10.64 31.21 -0.52
N LEU A 425 -9.81 30.71 -1.44
CA LEU A 425 -8.95 29.54 -1.22
C LEU A 425 -7.90 29.79 -0.12
N ILE A 426 -7.25 30.96 -0.13
CA ILE A 426 -6.30 31.34 0.92
C ILE A 426 -7.02 31.47 2.28
N THR A 427 -8.20 32.08 2.30
CA THR A 427 -9.04 32.21 3.51
C THR A 427 -9.47 30.85 4.04
N ALA A 428 -9.70 29.87 3.15
CA ALA A 428 -10.00 28.49 3.50
C ALA A 428 -8.78 27.70 4.02
N GLY A 429 -7.58 28.29 4.00
CA GLY A 429 -6.35 27.72 4.56
C GLY A 429 -5.45 26.99 3.55
N PHE A 430 -5.74 27.09 2.24
CA PHE A 430 -4.87 26.50 1.23
C PHE A 430 -3.66 27.39 0.94
N ASN A 431 -2.47 26.79 0.84
CA ASN A 431 -1.24 27.50 0.45
C ASN A 431 -1.23 27.76 -1.07
N ILE A 432 -1.91 28.81 -1.53
CA ILE A 432 -2.03 29.14 -2.94
C ILE A 432 -0.95 30.13 -3.38
N ASN A 433 -0.35 29.90 -4.55
CA ASN A 433 0.54 30.88 -5.18
C ASN A 433 -0.28 31.98 -5.86
N SER A 434 -0.57 33.06 -5.12
CA SER A 434 -1.34 34.20 -5.64
C SER A 434 -0.62 35.00 -6.74
N LYS A 435 0.67 34.74 -6.96
CA LYS A 435 1.49 35.40 -8.01
C LYS A 435 1.60 34.58 -9.29
N TYR A 436 1.00 33.38 -9.31
CA TYR A 436 1.00 32.55 -10.50
C TYR A 436 0.07 33.14 -11.56
N GLU A 437 0.61 33.39 -12.75
CA GLU A 437 -0.17 33.76 -13.93
C GLU A 437 -0.51 32.49 -14.70
N ALA A 438 -1.79 32.13 -14.73
CA ALA A 438 -2.28 30.95 -15.42
C ALA A 438 -2.04 31.06 -16.93
N LEU A 439 -1.63 29.94 -17.55
CA LEU A 439 -1.41 29.82 -18.99
C LEU A 439 -2.74 29.89 -19.74
N VAL A 440 -3.79 29.30 -19.16
CA VAL A 440 -5.15 29.35 -19.69
C VAL A 440 -6.05 30.16 -18.75
N SER A 441 -6.69 31.18 -19.28
CA SER A 441 -7.57 32.05 -18.51
C SER A 441 -9.02 31.51 -18.48
N LEU A 442 -9.79 31.92 -17.46
CA LEU A 442 -11.23 31.62 -17.40
C LEU A 442 -11.99 32.14 -18.64
N PRO A 443 -11.77 33.38 -19.13
CA PRO A 443 -12.36 33.84 -20.39
C PRO A 443 -12.09 32.91 -21.57
N PHE A 444 -10.86 32.40 -21.70
CA PHE A 444 -10.53 31.45 -22.77
C PHE A 444 -11.38 30.17 -22.68
N LEU A 445 -11.58 29.60 -21.48
CA LEU A 445 -12.43 28.42 -21.31
C LEU A 445 -13.89 28.72 -21.66
N LEU A 446 -14.41 29.88 -21.26
CA LEU A 446 -15.78 30.29 -21.55
C LEU A 446 -16.02 30.48 -23.06
N GLU A 447 -15.04 31.00 -23.80
CA GLU A 447 -15.10 31.13 -25.25
C GLU A 447 -15.02 29.77 -25.98
N ASN A 448 -14.48 28.75 -25.32
CA ASN A 448 -14.26 27.41 -25.90
C ASN A 448 -15.12 26.32 -25.26
N MET A 449 -16.28 26.65 -24.69
CA MET A 449 -17.16 25.69 -24.01
C MET A 449 -17.52 24.47 -24.85
N THR A 450 -17.60 24.62 -26.18
CA THR A 450 -17.92 23.55 -27.11
C THR A 450 -16.70 22.76 -27.59
N GLU A 451 -15.59 22.74 -26.85
CA GLU A 451 -14.36 22.06 -27.28
C GLU A 451 -14.61 20.58 -27.61
N THR A 452 -14.05 20.09 -28.71
CA THR A 452 -14.03 18.65 -29.00
C THR A 452 -13.02 17.93 -28.11
N VAL A 453 -13.05 16.59 -28.09
CA VAL A 453 -12.05 15.82 -27.34
C VAL A 453 -10.65 16.10 -27.88
N GLU A 454 -10.50 16.25 -29.19
CA GLU A 454 -9.23 16.59 -29.84
C GLU A 454 -8.73 17.98 -29.41
N GLN A 455 -9.62 18.98 -29.36
CA GLN A 455 -9.29 20.33 -28.86
C GLN A 455 -8.91 20.32 -27.38
N TYR A 456 -9.56 19.47 -26.57
CA TYR A 456 -9.17 19.25 -25.18
C TYR A 456 -7.74 18.71 -25.04
N TYR A 457 -7.35 17.73 -25.88
CA TYR A 457 -5.96 17.25 -25.91
C TYR A 457 -4.98 18.34 -26.35
N ILE A 458 -5.34 19.18 -27.33
CA ILE A 458 -4.49 20.31 -27.76
C ILE A 458 -4.27 21.29 -26.61
N ARG A 459 -5.35 21.67 -25.90
CA ARG A 459 -5.26 22.53 -24.71
C ARG A 459 -4.34 21.92 -23.64
N CYS A 460 -4.49 20.62 -23.35
CA CYS A 460 -3.65 19.94 -22.38
C CYS A 460 -2.18 19.87 -22.81
N ASP A 461 -1.92 19.65 -24.11
CA ASP A 461 -0.57 19.64 -24.68
C ASP A 461 0.11 21.01 -24.53
N GLU A 462 -0.57 22.08 -24.93
CA GLU A 462 -0.05 23.45 -24.79
C GLU A 462 0.27 23.78 -23.32
N VAL A 463 -0.61 23.38 -22.39
CA VAL A 463 -0.38 23.56 -20.96
C VAL A 463 0.86 22.80 -20.50
N ILE A 464 0.94 21.49 -20.74
CA ILE A 464 2.05 20.69 -20.19
C ILE A 464 3.41 21.11 -20.77
N GLN A 465 3.47 21.43 -22.05
CA GLN A 465 4.70 21.90 -22.70
C GLN A 465 5.19 23.22 -22.11
N ASN A 466 4.28 24.18 -21.89
CA ASN A 466 4.63 25.46 -21.27
C ASN A 466 4.99 25.34 -19.79
N LEU A 467 4.33 24.45 -19.05
CA LEU A 467 4.70 24.15 -17.65
C LEU A 467 6.12 23.58 -17.57
N ILE A 468 6.45 22.58 -18.40
CA ILE A 468 7.80 22.01 -18.48
C ILE A 468 8.82 23.11 -18.82
N LYS A 469 8.57 23.88 -19.89
CA LYS A 469 9.47 24.97 -20.31
C LYS A 469 9.70 26.02 -19.22
N SER A 470 8.67 26.34 -18.44
CA SER A 470 8.76 27.34 -17.36
C SER A 470 9.49 26.84 -16.10
N THR A 471 9.55 25.51 -15.91
CA THR A 471 10.12 24.87 -14.73
C THR A 471 11.50 24.28 -14.97
N GLU A 472 11.83 23.89 -16.21
CA GLU A 472 13.13 23.32 -16.59
C GLU A 472 14.33 24.15 -16.09
N PRO A 473 14.36 25.50 -16.19
CA PRO A 473 15.50 26.29 -15.72
C PRO A 473 15.66 26.27 -14.19
N LYS A 474 14.59 25.96 -13.45
CA LYS A 474 14.56 25.90 -11.99
C LYS A 474 14.90 24.50 -11.46
N GLY A 475 14.77 23.47 -12.29
CA GLY A 475 14.89 22.07 -11.89
C GLY A 475 13.76 21.64 -10.95
N GLY A 476 13.81 20.39 -10.49
CA GLY A 476 12.78 19.82 -9.59
C GLY A 476 11.58 19.23 -10.34
N ASP A 477 10.95 18.25 -9.71
CA ASP A 477 9.81 17.51 -10.23
C ASP A 477 8.51 18.34 -10.16
N ILE A 478 7.57 17.95 -11.02
CA ILE A 478 6.27 18.60 -11.16
C ILE A 478 5.17 17.67 -10.65
N LEU A 479 4.28 18.17 -9.81
CA LEU A 479 3.02 17.51 -9.43
C LEU A 479 1.84 18.22 -10.09
N LEU A 480 1.02 17.46 -10.81
CA LEU A 480 -0.20 17.90 -11.47
C LEU A 480 -1.40 17.18 -10.86
N VAL A 481 -2.34 17.94 -10.31
CA VAL A 481 -3.58 17.37 -9.73
C VAL A 481 -4.79 17.84 -10.52
N GLY A 482 -5.52 16.88 -11.08
CA GLY A 482 -6.66 17.15 -11.96
C GLY A 482 -7.72 16.06 -11.87
N HIS A 483 -8.16 15.59 -13.03
CA HIS A 483 -9.30 14.70 -13.19
C HIS A 483 -8.85 13.36 -13.79
N ALA A 484 -9.77 12.40 -13.91
CA ALA A 484 -9.43 11.10 -14.50
C ALA A 484 -8.83 11.24 -15.91
N CYS A 485 -9.38 12.13 -16.74
CA CYS A 485 -8.86 12.37 -18.07
C CYS A 485 -7.46 13.01 -18.09
N SER A 486 -7.09 13.76 -17.06
CA SER A 486 -5.81 14.49 -16.98
C SER A 486 -4.59 13.57 -17.06
N LEU A 487 -4.68 12.34 -16.52
CA LEU A 487 -3.59 11.36 -16.55
C LEU A 487 -3.18 10.99 -17.97
N ASP A 488 -4.12 11.02 -18.92
CA ASP A 488 -3.88 10.67 -20.32
C ASP A 488 -3.74 11.94 -21.18
N SER A 489 -4.57 12.96 -20.96
CA SER A 489 -4.49 14.19 -21.77
C SER A 489 -3.23 15.02 -21.54
N LEU A 490 -2.66 15.03 -20.34
CA LEU A 490 -1.41 15.74 -20.04
C LEU A 490 -0.17 14.87 -20.29
N SER A 491 -0.31 13.57 -20.54
CA SER A 491 0.84 12.67 -20.75
C SER A 491 1.03 12.24 -22.20
N ARG A 492 -0.03 12.18 -23.00
CA ARG A 492 0.01 11.58 -24.34
C ARG A 492 0.96 12.26 -25.32
N SER A 493 0.96 13.58 -25.39
CA SER A 493 1.80 14.32 -26.35
C SER A 493 3.28 14.16 -26.01
N LEU A 494 3.62 14.15 -24.71
CA LEU A 494 4.96 13.85 -24.21
C LEU A 494 5.43 12.45 -24.64
N LEU A 495 4.50 11.49 -24.74
CA LEU A 495 4.75 10.11 -25.18
C LEU A 495 4.64 9.94 -26.70
N HIS A 496 4.56 11.03 -27.46
CA HIS A 496 4.39 11.04 -28.92
C HIS A 496 3.17 10.23 -29.42
N LYS A 497 2.08 10.21 -28.64
CA LYS A 497 0.83 9.51 -28.97
C LYS A 497 -0.24 10.49 -29.43
N SER A 498 -0.96 10.13 -30.48
CA SER A 498 -2.12 10.90 -30.95
C SER A 498 -3.26 10.93 -29.91
N PRO A 499 -4.09 12.00 -29.91
CA PRO A 499 -5.33 12.06 -29.14
C PRO A 499 -6.21 10.82 -29.29
N ARG A 500 -6.91 10.43 -28.22
CA ARG A 500 -7.88 9.34 -28.30
C ARG A 500 -9.13 9.82 -29.04
N THR A 501 -9.80 8.87 -29.70
CA THR A 501 -11.19 9.08 -30.12
C THR A 501 -12.09 9.31 -28.91
N LYS A 502 -13.18 10.07 -29.08
CA LYS A 502 -14.15 10.32 -28.02
C LYS A 502 -14.64 9.06 -27.30
N GLN A 503 -14.88 7.97 -28.02
CA GLN A 503 -15.32 6.70 -27.44
C GLN A 503 -14.27 6.09 -26.50
N ASN A 504 -13.02 6.04 -26.94
CA ASN A 504 -11.91 5.50 -26.14
C ASN A 504 -11.56 6.41 -24.97
N PHE A 505 -11.68 7.72 -25.15
CA PHE A 505 -11.53 8.71 -24.09
C PHE A 505 -12.53 8.48 -22.95
N VAL A 506 -13.82 8.41 -23.27
CA VAL A 506 -14.89 8.21 -22.27
C VAL A 506 -14.76 6.85 -21.57
N LYS A 507 -14.36 5.79 -22.30
CA LYS A 507 -14.13 4.47 -21.69
C LYS A 507 -13.01 4.52 -20.66
N MET A 508 -11.84 5.04 -21.04
CA MET A 508 -10.68 5.15 -20.16
C MET A 508 -10.97 5.98 -18.90
N VAL A 509 -11.70 7.09 -19.02
CA VAL A 509 -12.05 7.94 -17.87
C VAL A 509 -12.76 7.16 -16.76
N LYS A 510 -13.55 6.12 -17.11
CA LYS A 510 -14.27 5.28 -16.14
C LYS A 510 -13.36 4.29 -15.41
N ASP A 511 -12.24 3.93 -16.02
CA ASP A 511 -11.33 2.88 -15.51
C ASP A 511 -10.26 3.44 -14.56
N ILE A 512 -10.12 4.76 -14.46
CA ILE A 512 -9.12 5.42 -13.61
C ILE A 512 -9.74 5.67 -12.23
N PRO A 513 -9.26 5.09 -11.12
CA PRO A 513 -9.82 5.28 -9.78
C PRO A 513 -9.44 6.64 -9.16
N TYR A 514 -10.08 7.00 -8.04
CA TYR A 514 -9.70 8.16 -7.22
C TYR A 514 -8.24 8.05 -6.78
N CYS A 515 -7.52 9.18 -6.74
CA CYS A 515 -6.08 9.24 -6.47
C CYS A 515 -5.21 8.32 -7.36
N GLY A 516 -5.73 7.89 -8.52
CA GLY A 516 -4.92 7.24 -9.54
C GLY A 516 -3.76 8.15 -9.94
N LEU A 517 -2.55 7.59 -9.97
CA LEU A 517 -1.29 8.31 -10.15
C LEU A 517 -0.48 7.68 -11.27
N VAL A 518 0.03 8.51 -12.18
CA VAL A 518 1.06 8.12 -13.16
C VAL A 518 2.31 8.96 -12.97
N THR A 519 3.45 8.39 -13.33
CA THR A 519 4.74 9.09 -13.32
C THR A 519 5.35 9.04 -14.71
N LEU A 520 5.75 10.19 -15.23
CA LEU A 520 6.60 10.30 -16.40
C LEU A 520 8.00 10.73 -15.98
N MET A 521 9.01 10.25 -16.69
CA MET A 521 10.40 10.64 -16.51
C MET A 521 11.03 10.97 -17.85
N THR A 522 11.79 12.06 -17.90
CA THR A 522 12.58 12.41 -19.10
C THR A 522 13.99 11.83 -19.06
N ASP A 523 14.50 11.47 -20.23
CA ASP A 523 15.91 11.11 -20.43
C ASP A 523 16.87 12.32 -20.39
N GLY A 524 16.34 13.55 -20.29
CA GLY A 524 17.12 14.78 -20.22
C GLY A 524 17.57 15.30 -21.59
N ILE A 525 17.14 14.68 -22.69
CA ILE A 525 17.35 15.15 -24.06
C ILE A 525 16.07 15.80 -24.57
N ASN A 526 14.97 15.04 -24.70
CA ASN A 526 13.64 15.52 -25.10
C ASN A 526 12.53 14.45 -24.97
N ASP A 527 12.84 13.21 -24.62
CA ASP A 527 11.85 12.14 -24.64
C ASP A 527 11.31 11.88 -23.23
N TRP A 528 10.04 11.50 -23.15
CA TRP A 528 9.36 11.16 -21.91
C TRP A 528 8.87 9.71 -21.98
N ALA A 529 9.00 8.99 -20.88
CA ALA A 529 8.47 7.65 -20.76
C ALA A 529 7.66 7.50 -19.47
N PHE A 530 6.67 6.61 -19.49
CA PHE A 530 6.08 6.14 -18.26
C PHE A 530 7.10 5.33 -17.48
N VAL A 531 7.16 5.61 -16.18
CA VAL A 531 7.88 4.80 -15.20
C VAL A 531 6.90 4.42 -14.10
N ASP A 532 7.26 3.41 -13.32
CA ASP A 532 6.45 3.04 -12.17
C ASP A 532 6.29 4.24 -11.22
N PRO A 533 5.06 4.51 -10.75
CA PRO A 533 4.87 5.48 -9.69
C PRO A 533 5.73 5.13 -8.46
N PRO A 534 6.11 6.14 -7.65
CA PRO A 534 6.88 5.89 -6.43
C PRO A 534 6.04 5.18 -5.35
N VAL A 535 4.73 5.03 -5.56
CA VAL A 535 3.78 4.48 -4.60
C VAL A 535 2.88 3.44 -5.26
N PRO A 536 2.46 2.40 -4.51
CA PRO A 536 1.50 1.42 -5.00
C PRO A 536 0.13 2.07 -5.26
N PRO A 537 -0.74 1.40 -6.04
CA PRO A 537 -2.12 1.82 -6.17
C PRO A 537 -2.87 1.70 -4.84
N LEU A 538 -3.84 2.59 -4.64
CA LEU A 538 -4.78 2.54 -3.51
C LEU A 538 -6.06 1.81 -3.93
N THR A 539 -6.49 0.83 -3.13
CA THR A 539 -7.76 0.11 -3.34
C THR A 539 -8.54 0.01 -2.03
N ASN A 540 -9.81 0.39 -2.05
CA ASN A 540 -10.73 0.25 -0.92
C ASN A 540 -12.13 -0.15 -1.40
N SER A 541 -12.90 -0.81 -0.53
CA SER A 541 -14.27 -1.21 -0.80
C SER A 541 -15.28 -0.13 -0.42
N ILE A 542 -16.49 -0.23 -0.97
CA ILE A 542 -17.61 0.66 -0.63
C ILE A 542 -18.15 0.29 0.75
N ASN A 543 -18.41 1.30 1.59
CA ASN A 543 -19.10 1.11 2.87
C ASN A 543 -20.53 1.68 2.79
N LYS A 544 -21.54 0.87 3.11
CA LYS A 544 -22.96 1.25 2.98
C LYS A 544 -23.42 2.04 4.20
N ARG A 545 -24.30 3.02 3.98
CA ARG A 545 -24.99 3.73 5.07
C ARG A 545 -25.85 2.75 5.87
N PHE A 546 -25.57 2.64 7.17
CA PHE A 546 -26.35 1.80 8.08
C PHE A 546 -27.51 2.61 8.72
N ASN A 547 -28.72 2.04 8.69
CA ASN A 547 -29.87 2.55 9.42
C ASN A 547 -30.25 1.57 10.53
N TRP A 548 -29.91 1.92 11.77
CA TRP A 548 -30.15 1.06 12.93
C TRP A 548 -31.63 0.71 13.17
N LYS A 549 -32.58 1.50 12.66
CA LYS A 549 -34.02 1.23 12.81
C LYS A 549 -34.45 -0.10 12.17
N VAL A 550 -33.67 -0.66 11.25
CA VAL A 550 -33.91 -2.01 10.72
C VAL A 550 -33.95 -3.08 11.81
N LEU A 551 -33.28 -2.84 12.94
CA LEU A 551 -33.27 -3.74 14.11
C LEU A 551 -34.49 -3.56 15.02
N THR A 552 -35.31 -2.53 14.80
CA THR A 552 -36.51 -2.22 15.60
C THR A 552 -37.81 -2.66 14.95
N THR A 553 -37.75 -3.05 13.68
CA THR A 553 -38.87 -3.63 12.94
C THR A 553 -38.82 -5.15 13.10
N ASP A 554 -39.69 -5.69 13.94
CA ASP A 554 -40.03 -7.12 13.89
C ASP A 554 -40.58 -7.42 12.50
N ILE A 555 -40.09 -8.48 11.86
CA ILE A 555 -40.30 -8.83 10.44
C ILE A 555 -41.77 -9.21 10.09
N ASP A 556 -42.72 -9.10 11.02
CA ASP A 556 -44.09 -9.59 10.84
C ASP A 556 -45.14 -8.55 10.39
N VAL A 557 -44.74 -7.51 9.64
CA VAL A 557 -45.74 -6.74 8.88
C VAL A 557 -45.26 -6.50 7.45
N SER A 558 -45.72 -7.39 6.57
CA SER A 558 -45.71 -7.18 5.12
C SER A 558 -46.42 -5.86 4.79
N PRO A 559 -45.79 -4.94 4.05
CA PRO A 559 -46.51 -3.81 3.47
C PRO A 559 -47.21 -4.30 2.20
N ASN A 560 -48.54 -4.40 2.28
CA ASN A 560 -49.43 -4.35 1.10
C ASN A 560 -49.31 -2.99 0.40
#